data_AF-A0A3B9BZP3-F1
#
_entry.id   AF-A0A3B9BZP3-F1
#
_cell.length_a   1.000
_cell.length_b   1.000
_cell.length_c   1.000
_cell.angle_alpha   90.00
_cell.angle_beta   90.00
_cell.angle_gamma   90.00
#
_symmetry.space_group_name_H-M   'P 1'
#
loop_
_entity.id
_entity.type
_entity.pdbx_description
1 polymer ?
#
loop_
_entity_poly.entity_id
_entity_poly.type
_entity_poly.pdbx_seq_one_letter_code
_entity_poly.pdbx_strand_id
1 'polypeptide(L)'
;TSQTQTLPAIIFMRKCTQLIFGLLIIVSCTPTETEKITWFESDWIFVRDTSKFQFDPRYIGLRFRNDTLVTISDLWLTHEGRYSVNGKKIQVFDEDSTDFQIIKLTKDSLILYGYTDTLKYYNRILEFNKNLRFQKITLQSGQCFGECPEFYLTMDDKGNIEFKGLENSKFQGTKSYLIDVQTKHRIDSLFKWSNINNIDTTDYYGSDDDWSLTITFQYGDNELRRIRGTHSSMPHRLKGIIRTLLDDLRKKGLV
;
A
#
# COMPACT_ATOMS: atom_id res chain seq x y z
N THR A 1 -70.30 72.82 38.00
CA THR A 1 -70.45 72.98 39.46
C THR A 1 -70.88 71.64 40.05
N SER A 2 -70.30 71.28 41.21
CA SER A 2 -70.42 70.05 42.03
C SER A 2 -69.94 68.73 41.38
N GLN A 3 -68.81 68.13 41.79
CA GLN A 3 -68.57 67.28 42.98
C GLN A 3 -69.36 65.94 42.90
N THR A 4 -68.85 64.73 43.17
CA THR A 4 -67.78 64.26 44.07
C THR A 4 -67.47 62.76 43.80
N GLN A 5 -66.20 62.33 44.05
CA GLN A 5 -65.72 61.07 44.71
C GLN A 5 -66.23 59.67 44.26
N THR A 6 -65.48 58.55 44.21
CA THR A 6 -64.30 58.02 44.95
C THR A 6 -63.64 56.85 44.17
N LEU A 7 -62.33 56.65 44.38
CA LEU A 7 -61.52 55.45 44.07
C LEU A 7 -61.56 54.47 45.29
N PRO A 8 -61.27 53.16 45.15
CA PRO A 8 -59.88 52.72 45.00
C PRO A 8 -59.62 51.58 44.01
N ALA A 9 -58.35 51.54 43.60
CA ALA A 9 -57.70 50.48 42.84
C ALA A 9 -57.59 49.17 43.65
N ILE A 10 -57.52 48.04 42.95
CA ILE A 10 -56.42 47.08 43.08
C ILE A 10 -56.24 46.41 41.70
N ILE A 11 -54.99 46.47 41.26
CA ILE A 11 -54.41 45.92 40.05
C ILE A 11 -54.06 44.46 40.32
N PHE A 12 -54.41 43.53 39.43
CA PHE A 12 -53.47 42.52 38.96
C PHE A 12 -53.80 42.13 37.52
N MET A 13 -52.91 42.56 36.61
CA MET A 13 -52.76 42.01 35.26
C MET A 13 -52.48 40.50 35.38
N ARG A 14 -52.98 39.61 34.51
CA ARG A 14 -52.54 39.49 33.12
C ARG A 14 -53.59 38.76 32.26
N LYS A 15 -54.01 39.47 31.21
CA LYS A 15 -54.24 39.07 29.79
C LYS A 15 -54.01 37.57 29.49
N CYS A 16 -55.01 36.89 28.91
CA CYS A 16 -55.25 36.74 27.46
C CYS A 16 -54.01 36.13 26.76
N THR A 17 -54.08 35.10 25.92
CA THR A 17 -55.07 34.85 24.87
C THR A 17 -54.76 33.48 24.24
N GLN A 18 -55.81 32.73 23.91
CA GLN A 18 -56.01 31.86 22.74
C GLN A 18 -54.88 30.96 22.21
N LEU A 19 -55.20 29.66 22.17
CA LEU A 19 -54.49 28.60 21.45
C LEU A 19 -54.37 28.92 19.96
N ILE A 20 -53.13 28.86 19.45
CA ILE A 20 -52.84 28.68 18.02
C ILE A 20 -52.26 27.27 17.88
N PHE A 21 -52.96 26.41 17.14
CA PHE A 21 -52.46 25.10 16.72
C PHE A 21 -51.32 25.31 15.71
N GLY A 22 -50.07 25.19 16.18
CA GLY A 22 -48.89 25.12 15.32
C GLY A 22 -48.59 23.67 14.94
N LEU A 23 -48.74 23.33 13.67
CA LEU A 23 -48.31 22.07 13.10
C LEU A 23 -46.77 22.07 13.03
N LEU A 24 -46.10 21.46 14.00
CA LEU A 24 -44.65 21.22 13.97
C LEU A 24 -44.38 20.07 13.00
N ILE A 25 -44.00 20.40 11.77
CA ILE A 25 -43.33 19.44 10.87
C ILE A 25 -41.91 19.29 11.40
N ILE A 26 -41.69 18.26 12.22
CA ILE A 26 -40.35 17.86 12.64
C ILE A 26 -39.71 17.22 11.41
N VAL A 27 -38.96 18.00 10.64
CA VAL A 27 -38.02 17.46 9.65
C VAL A 27 -36.91 16.78 10.45
N SER A 28 -37.08 15.49 10.72
CA SER A 28 -35.99 14.67 11.23
C SER A 28 -34.95 14.56 10.13
N CYS A 29 -33.95 15.44 10.15
CA CYS A 29 -32.67 15.14 9.52
C CYS A 29 -32.08 13.95 10.29
N THR A 30 -32.41 12.74 9.85
CA THR A 30 -31.58 11.58 10.15
C THR A 30 -30.19 11.90 9.59
N PRO A 31 -29.13 11.96 10.42
CA PRO A 31 -27.79 12.06 9.88
C PRO A 31 -27.59 10.83 9.01
N THR A 32 -27.40 11.07 7.71
CA THR A 32 -26.98 10.03 6.78
C THR A 32 -25.73 9.42 7.39
N GLU A 33 -25.76 8.15 7.78
CA GLU A 33 -24.55 7.42 8.13
C GLU A 33 -23.59 7.58 6.95
N THR A 34 -22.60 8.45 7.10
CA THR A 34 -21.52 8.55 6.15
C THR A 34 -20.82 7.22 6.22
N GLU A 35 -21.07 6.38 5.20
CA GLU A 35 -20.41 5.11 4.98
C GLU A 35 -18.92 5.31 5.25
N LYS A 36 -18.42 4.71 6.34
CA LYS A 36 -17.04 4.86 6.75
C LYS A 36 -16.21 4.36 5.59
N ILE A 37 -15.42 5.23 4.96
CA ILE A 37 -14.58 4.90 3.81
C ILE A 37 -13.46 3.95 4.30
N THR A 38 -13.76 2.67 4.40
CA THR A 38 -12.85 1.63 4.90
C THR A 38 -11.72 1.34 3.90
N TRP A 39 -11.94 1.62 2.62
CA TRP A 39 -10.97 1.40 1.55
C TRP A 39 -9.92 2.50 1.42
N PHE A 40 -10.05 3.61 2.15
CA PHE A 40 -8.98 4.61 2.26
C PHE A 40 -7.77 4.03 2.99
N GLU A 41 -8.01 3.17 3.99
CA GLU A 41 -6.99 2.38 4.69
C GLU A 41 -6.46 1.24 3.82
N SER A 42 -5.78 1.61 2.74
CA SER A 42 -5.22 0.68 1.76
C SER A 42 -3.75 0.99 1.49
N ASP A 43 -3.15 0.16 0.63
CA ASP A 43 -1.86 0.41 0.04
C ASP A 43 -2.08 1.16 -1.28
N TRP A 44 -1.57 2.37 -1.36
CA TRP A 44 -1.63 3.25 -2.52
C TRP A 44 -0.25 3.33 -3.14
N ILE A 45 -0.14 2.93 -4.41
CA ILE A 45 1.14 2.90 -5.12
C ILE A 45 1.15 4.01 -6.15
N PHE A 46 2.23 4.78 -6.17
CA PHE A 46 2.39 5.90 -7.07
C PHE A 46 2.42 5.43 -8.53
N VAL A 47 1.72 6.16 -9.41
CA VAL A 47 1.76 5.98 -10.86
C VAL A 47 2.81 6.94 -11.42
N ARG A 48 3.90 6.40 -11.97
CA ARG A 48 4.94 7.20 -12.63
C ARG A 48 4.47 7.57 -14.04
N ASP A 49 3.88 8.75 -14.20
CA ASP A 49 3.43 9.25 -15.51
C ASP A 49 4.57 9.83 -16.37
N THR A 50 5.74 10.16 -15.81
CA THR A 50 6.91 10.64 -16.58
C THR A 50 8.26 10.21 -15.97
N SER A 51 9.32 10.21 -16.79
CA SER A 51 10.70 9.83 -16.42
C SER A 51 11.49 10.91 -15.66
N LYS A 52 10.92 12.11 -15.49
CA LYS A 52 11.55 13.22 -14.76
C LYS A 52 10.89 13.39 -13.41
N PHE A 53 11.42 12.72 -12.39
CA PHE A 53 10.91 12.81 -11.03
C PHE A 53 11.67 13.92 -10.28
N GLN A 54 10.97 14.96 -9.82
CA GLN A 54 11.51 16.05 -8.97
C GLN A 54 10.89 16.02 -7.56
N PHE A 55 10.35 14.88 -7.14
CA PHE A 55 9.67 14.76 -5.85
C PHE A 55 10.45 13.92 -4.85
N ASP A 56 10.10 14.07 -3.58
CA ASP A 56 10.71 13.36 -2.47
C ASP A 56 10.55 11.84 -2.66
N PRO A 57 11.68 11.10 -2.75
CA PRO A 57 11.66 9.67 -2.99
C PRO A 57 10.91 8.87 -1.92
N ARG A 58 10.62 9.44 -0.73
CA ARG A 58 9.91 8.80 0.40
C ARG A 58 8.46 8.41 0.09
N TYR A 59 7.83 8.98 -0.93
CA TYR A 59 6.37 8.93 -1.11
C TYR A 59 5.90 8.13 -2.34
N ILE A 60 6.73 7.19 -2.83
CA ILE A 60 6.35 6.34 -3.98
C ILE A 60 5.29 5.29 -3.61
N GLY A 61 5.04 5.08 -2.32
CA GLY A 61 3.91 4.31 -1.82
C GLY A 61 3.42 4.83 -0.47
N LEU A 62 2.11 4.76 -0.25
CA LEU A 62 1.45 5.17 0.99
C LEU A 62 0.61 4.02 1.52
N ARG A 63 0.80 3.66 2.79
CA ARG A 63 -0.03 2.67 3.47
C ARG A 63 -0.69 3.33 4.68
N PHE A 64 -1.99 3.53 4.60
CA PHE A 64 -2.80 4.08 5.70
C PHE A 64 -3.43 2.95 6.50
N ARG A 65 -3.21 2.89 7.82
CA ARG A 65 -3.84 1.91 8.72
C ARG A 65 -4.02 2.54 10.10
N ASN A 66 -5.24 2.63 10.63
CA ASN A 66 -5.49 2.99 12.04
C ASN A 66 -4.67 4.21 12.52
N ASP A 67 -4.75 5.33 11.81
CA ASP A 67 -4.01 6.58 12.07
C ASP A 67 -2.47 6.52 11.86
N THR A 68 -1.95 5.38 11.43
CA THR A 68 -0.56 5.19 11.00
C THR A 68 -0.43 5.27 9.48
N LEU A 69 0.50 6.10 9.00
CA LEU A 69 0.94 6.14 7.62
C LEU A 69 2.34 5.54 7.55
N VAL A 70 2.48 4.48 6.76
CA VAL A 70 3.79 4.00 6.33
C VAL A 70 4.05 4.55 4.92
N THR A 71 5.07 5.39 4.79
CA THR A 71 5.57 5.82 3.48
C THR A 71 6.63 4.84 3.01
N ILE A 72 6.66 4.58 1.71
CA ILE A 72 7.59 3.66 1.06
C ILE A 72 8.46 4.50 0.15
N SER A 73 9.77 4.48 0.36
CA SER A 73 10.73 5.13 -0.52
C SER A 73 11.15 4.25 -1.71
N ASP A 74 11.68 4.89 -2.75
CA ASP A 74 12.32 4.21 -3.88
C ASP A 74 13.53 3.34 -3.48
N LEU A 75 14.21 3.71 -2.40
CA LEU A 75 15.29 2.99 -1.74
C LEU A 75 14.81 1.97 -0.70
N TRP A 76 13.53 1.64 -0.62
CA TRP A 76 13.00 0.59 0.27
C TRP A 76 13.09 0.90 1.76
N LEU A 77 13.33 2.17 2.08
CA LEU A 77 13.18 2.66 3.43
C LEU A 77 11.70 2.90 3.66
N THR A 78 11.16 2.25 4.69
CA THR A 78 9.82 2.55 5.18
C THR A 78 9.94 3.54 6.32
N HIS A 79 9.21 4.63 6.25
CA HIS A 79 9.06 5.54 7.38
C HIS A 79 7.64 5.41 7.92
N GLU A 80 7.52 5.23 9.22
CA GLU A 80 6.24 5.16 9.91
C GLU A 80 5.99 6.49 10.61
N GLY A 81 4.84 7.10 10.32
CA GLY A 81 4.39 8.32 10.95
C GLY A 81 2.90 8.24 11.27
N ARG A 82 2.40 9.22 12.03
CA ARG A 82 0.96 9.37 12.21
C ARG A 82 0.38 10.21 11.08
N TYR A 83 -0.90 10.02 10.78
CA TYR A 83 -1.63 10.93 9.92
C TYR A 83 -2.99 11.29 10.51
N SER A 84 -3.58 12.36 10.02
CA SER A 84 -4.99 12.68 10.24
C SER A 84 -5.65 13.10 8.94
N VAL A 85 -6.95 12.84 8.81
CA VAL A 85 -7.74 13.25 7.66
C VAL A 85 -8.86 14.17 8.15
N ASN A 86 -8.90 15.39 7.60
CA ASN A 86 -9.95 16.36 7.86
C ASN A 86 -10.50 16.88 6.55
N GLY A 87 -11.69 16.41 6.17
CA GLY A 87 -12.31 16.72 4.88
C GLY A 87 -11.43 16.29 3.70
N LYS A 88 -10.94 17.26 2.93
CA LYS A 88 -10.03 17.03 1.79
C LYS A 88 -8.56 17.23 2.14
N LYS A 89 -8.18 17.26 3.42
CA LYS A 89 -6.79 17.44 3.84
C LYS A 89 -6.30 16.18 4.55
N ILE A 90 -5.13 15.69 4.17
CA ILE A 90 -4.35 14.69 4.90
C ILE A 90 -3.16 15.43 5.51
N GLN A 91 -3.03 15.38 6.83
CA GLN A 91 -1.85 15.89 7.52
C GLN A 91 -1.02 14.69 7.99
N VAL A 92 0.25 14.66 7.60
CA VAL A 92 1.23 13.66 8.02
C VAL A 92 2.11 14.30 9.08
N PHE A 93 2.25 13.63 10.21
CA PHE A 93 3.07 14.07 11.34
C PHE A 93 4.45 13.42 11.26
N ASP A 94 5.22 13.78 10.23
CA ASP A 94 6.64 13.48 10.06
C ASP A 94 7.52 14.66 10.52
N GLU A 95 8.85 14.56 10.36
CA GLU A 95 9.79 15.63 10.74
C GLU A 95 9.45 16.98 10.07
N ASP A 96 8.93 16.93 8.84
CA ASP A 96 8.60 18.11 8.04
C ASP A 96 7.13 18.57 8.18
N SER A 97 6.29 17.78 8.89
CA SER A 97 4.84 17.94 8.98
C SER A 97 4.17 18.18 7.61
N THR A 98 4.15 17.14 6.79
CA THR A 98 3.67 17.23 5.40
C THR A 98 2.14 17.27 5.28
N ASP A 99 1.60 18.25 4.54
CA ASP A 99 0.18 18.36 4.23
C ASP A 99 -0.13 18.01 2.76
N PHE A 100 -1.15 17.18 2.55
CA PHE A 100 -1.68 16.85 1.24
C PHE A 100 -3.15 17.28 1.12
N GLN A 101 -3.53 17.82 -0.04
CA GLN A 101 -4.91 18.04 -0.42
C GLN A 101 -5.42 16.89 -1.30
N ILE A 102 -6.52 16.26 -0.92
CA ILE A 102 -7.20 15.24 -1.71
C ILE A 102 -7.92 15.91 -2.88
N ILE A 103 -7.39 15.73 -4.09
CA ILE A 103 -8.04 16.14 -5.35
C ILE A 103 -9.11 15.11 -5.71
N LYS A 104 -8.75 13.82 -5.68
CA LYS A 104 -9.64 12.70 -6.02
C LYS A 104 -9.40 11.55 -5.05
N LEU A 105 -10.50 10.95 -4.60
CA LEU A 105 -10.48 9.72 -3.82
C LEU A 105 -11.61 8.83 -4.30
N THR A 106 -11.25 7.76 -5.00
CA THR A 106 -12.14 6.67 -5.45
C THR A 106 -11.53 5.35 -5.03
N LYS A 107 -12.30 4.25 -5.08
CA LYS A 107 -11.82 2.92 -4.66
C LYS A 107 -10.50 2.52 -5.33
N ASP A 108 -10.28 2.99 -6.55
CA ASP A 108 -9.14 2.68 -7.41
C ASP A 108 -8.09 3.77 -7.52
N SER A 109 -8.43 5.03 -7.21
CA SER A 109 -7.56 6.18 -7.49
C SER A 109 -7.52 7.16 -6.32
N LEU A 110 -6.31 7.49 -5.90
CA LEU A 110 -6.02 8.56 -4.96
C LEU A 110 -5.18 9.60 -5.69
N ILE A 111 -5.67 10.82 -5.80
CA ILE A 111 -4.94 11.95 -6.36
C ILE A 111 -4.78 12.98 -5.26
N LEU A 112 -3.53 13.25 -4.90
CA LEU A 112 -3.14 14.23 -3.91
C LEU A 112 -2.47 15.42 -4.59
N TYR A 113 -2.70 16.61 -4.06
CA TYR A 113 -1.85 17.77 -4.31
C TYR A 113 -0.97 17.94 -3.08
N GLY A 114 0.34 17.88 -3.26
CA GLY A 114 1.31 18.04 -2.19
C GLY A 114 2.52 18.82 -2.68
N TYR A 115 3.02 19.72 -1.84
CA TYR A 115 4.13 20.61 -2.18
C TYR A 115 3.82 21.47 -3.42
N THR A 116 4.32 21.09 -4.60
CA THR A 116 4.14 21.79 -5.88
C THR A 116 3.52 20.93 -6.99
N ASP A 117 3.20 19.65 -6.73
CA ASP A 117 2.79 18.72 -7.78
C ASP A 117 1.56 17.87 -7.42
N THR A 118 0.96 17.27 -8.45
CA THR A 118 -0.16 16.34 -8.35
C THR A 118 0.37 14.91 -8.33
N LEU A 119 0.18 14.24 -7.21
CA LEU A 119 0.58 12.86 -6.98
C LEU A 119 -0.59 11.93 -7.28
N LYS A 120 -0.40 11.01 -8.23
CA LYS A 120 -1.42 10.03 -8.61
C LYS A 120 -1.04 8.66 -8.09
N TYR A 121 -1.97 8.03 -7.39
CA TYR A 121 -1.83 6.70 -6.86
C TYR A 121 -2.98 5.82 -7.33
N TYR A 122 -2.72 4.53 -7.48
CA TYR A 122 -3.76 3.52 -7.62
C TYR A 122 -3.82 2.65 -6.38
N ASN A 123 -5.01 2.11 -6.10
CA ASN A 123 -5.20 1.20 -5.00
C ASN A 123 -4.63 -0.18 -5.33
N ARG A 124 -3.64 -0.63 -4.56
CA ARG A 124 -3.00 -1.93 -4.79
C ARG A 124 -3.99 -3.08 -4.71
N ILE A 125 -5.12 -2.94 -4.00
CA ILE A 125 -6.13 -4.02 -3.86
C ILE A 125 -6.63 -4.55 -5.21
N LEU A 126 -6.55 -3.73 -6.26
CA LEU A 126 -6.92 -4.11 -7.62
C LEU A 126 -5.92 -5.08 -8.27
N GLU A 127 -4.71 -5.18 -7.72
CA GLU A 127 -3.66 -6.08 -8.19
C GLU A 127 -3.83 -7.49 -7.66
N PHE A 128 -4.62 -7.68 -6.61
CA PHE A 128 -4.77 -8.99 -6.00
C PHE A 128 -5.59 -9.92 -6.89
N ASN A 129 -4.91 -10.88 -7.49
CA ASN A 129 -5.56 -11.95 -8.24
C ASN A 129 -5.61 -13.23 -7.41
N LYS A 130 -6.75 -13.48 -6.76
CA LYS A 130 -6.97 -14.67 -5.93
C LYS A 130 -6.82 -16.00 -6.68
N ASN A 131 -6.98 -15.99 -7.99
CA ASN A 131 -6.91 -17.18 -8.86
C ASN A 131 -5.49 -17.41 -9.41
N LEU A 132 -4.61 -16.41 -9.31
CA LEU A 132 -3.23 -16.53 -9.78
C LEU A 132 -2.47 -17.55 -8.94
N ARG A 133 -1.83 -18.50 -9.61
CA ARG A 133 -1.03 -19.57 -9.01
C ARG A 133 0.23 -19.78 -9.82
N PHE A 134 1.39 -19.73 -9.18
CA PHE A 134 2.62 -20.19 -9.82
C PHE A 134 2.67 -21.70 -9.74
N GLN A 135 3.25 -22.32 -10.75
CA GLN A 135 3.65 -23.72 -10.77
C GLN A 135 5.12 -23.87 -10.33
N LYS A 136 5.96 -22.92 -10.76
CA LYS A 136 7.39 -22.90 -10.46
C LYS A 136 7.93 -21.48 -10.38
N ILE A 137 8.83 -21.24 -9.43
CA ILE A 137 9.65 -20.03 -9.33
C ILE A 137 11.10 -20.45 -9.47
N THR A 138 11.84 -19.82 -10.37
CA THR A 138 13.29 -19.97 -10.49
C THR A 138 13.95 -18.65 -10.16
N LEU A 139 14.84 -18.63 -9.17
CA LEU A 139 15.71 -17.50 -8.87
C LEU A 139 17.14 -17.89 -9.21
N GLN A 140 17.75 -17.15 -10.12
CA GLN A 140 19.16 -17.28 -10.46
C GLN A 140 19.86 -16.01 -9.99
N SER A 141 20.93 -16.16 -9.23
CA SER A 141 21.86 -15.06 -8.97
C SER A 141 23.06 -15.14 -9.91
N GLY A 142 23.63 -13.98 -10.18
CA GLY A 142 24.86 -13.82 -10.94
C GLY A 142 25.88 -12.99 -10.16
N GLN A 143 26.81 -12.42 -10.91
CA GLN A 143 27.95 -11.68 -10.39
C GLN A 143 27.57 -10.31 -9.83
N CYS A 144 28.48 -9.76 -9.04
CA CYS A 144 28.51 -8.38 -8.55
C CYS A 144 29.98 -7.94 -8.44
N PHE A 145 30.24 -6.66 -8.14
CA PHE A 145 31.59 -6.21 -7.80
C PHE A 145 31.94 -6.66 -6.37
N GLY A 146 32.37 -7.92 -6.21
CA GLY A 146 32.72 -8.53 -4.92
C GLY A 146 32.32 -10.00 -4.79
N GLU A 147 32.24 -10.51 -3.55
CA GLU A 147 31.94 -11.91 -3.24
C GLU A 147 30.43 -12.17 -3.09
N CYS A 148 29.63 -11.86 -4.13
CA CYS A 148 28.20 -12.19 -4.10
C CYS A 148 27.97 -13.67 -4.45
N PRO A 149 27.10 -14.38 -3.71
CA PRO A 149 26.85 -15.80 -3.94
C PRO A 149 26.16 -16.03 -5.28
N GLU A 150 26.77 -16.87 -6.11
CA GLU A 150 26.19 -17.37 -7.34
C GLU A 150 25.42 -18.67 -7.07
N PHE A 151 24.16 -18.75 -7.51
CA PHE A 151 23.33 -19.93 -7.33
C PHE A 151 22.16 -19.99 -8.31
N TYR A 152 21.60 -21.20 -8.41
CA TYR A 152 20.28 -21.45 -8.95
C TYR A 152 19.37 -21.97 -7.85
N LEU A 153 18.16 -21.43 -7.77
CA LEU A 153 17.12 -21.87 -6.87
C LEU A 153 15.88 -22.15 -7.70
N THR A 154 15.25 -23.29 -7.51
CA THR A 154 13.92 -23.56 -8.03
C THR A 154 12.98 -23.97 -6.91
N MET A 155 11.75 -23.46 -6.94
CA MET A 155 10.67 -23.79 -6.02
C MET A 155 9.44 -24.20 -6.83
N ASP A 156 8.84 -25.35 -6.53
CA ASP A 156 7.53 -25.71 -7.09
C ASP A 156 6.35 -25.20 -6.22
N ASP A 157 5.13 -25.36 -6.73
CA ASP A 157 3.88 -24.98 -6.05
C ASP A 157 3.57 -25.82 -4.78
N LYS A 158 4.26 -26.93 -4.58
CA LYS A 158 4.22 -27.75 -3.36
C LYS A 158 5.21 -27.25 -2.31
N GLY A 159 6.18 -26.43 -2.71
CA GLY A 159 7.22 -25.87 -1.85
C GLY A 159 8.49 -26.72 -1.82
N ASN A 160 8.64 -27.68 -2.74
CA ASN A 160 9.90 -28.39 -2.93
C ASN A 160 10.90 -27.44 -3.55
N ILE A 161 12.05 -27.32 -2.90
CA ILE A 161 13.16 -26.49 -3.32
C ILE A 161 14.29 -27.37 -3.83
N GLU A 162 14.88 -26.98 -4.96
CA GLU A 162 16.21 -27.41 -5.39
C GLU A 162 17.12 -26.18 -5.47
N PHE A 163 18.16 -26.16 -4.64
CA PHE A 163 19.21 -25.14 -4.62
C PHE A 163 20.49 -25.73 -5.20
N LYS A 164 21.15 -25.01 -6.11
CA LYS A 164 22.48 -25.31 -6.63
C LYS A 164 23.38 -24.11 -6.37
N GLY A 165 24.22 -24.19 -5.35
CA GLY A 165 25.21 -23.17 -5.05
C GLY A 165 26.46 -23.33 -5.90
N LEU A 166 27.00 -22.20 -6.34
CA LEU A 166 28.19 -22.08 -7.19
C LEU A 166 29.25 -21.24 -6.45
N GLU A 167 29.93 -20.34 -7.16
CA GLU A 167 30.95 -19.46 -6.60
C GLU A 167 30.38 -18.56 -5.49
N ASN A 168 31.17 -18.28 -4.46
CA ASN A 168 30.83 -17.44 -3.29
C ASN A 168 29.59 -17.88 -2.48
N SER A 169 28.90 -18.97 -2.84
CA SER A 169 27.87 -19.58 -2.01
C SER A 169 28.49 -20.30 -0.81
N LYS A 170 27.89 -20.17 0.38
CA LYS A 170 28.35 -20.90 1.58
C LYS A 170 28.27 -22.41 1.42
N PHE A 171 27.29 -22.89 0.65
CA PHE A 171 27.16 -24.28 0.25
C PHE A 171 27.36 -24.40 -1.26
N GLN A 172 28.34 -25.19 -1.69
CA GLN A 172 28.57 -25.50 -3.11
C GLN A 172 27.97 -26.87 -3.46
N GLY A 173 27.30 -26.94 -4.61
CA GLY A 173 26.62 -28.15 -5.08
C GLY A 173 25.10 -28.09 -4.90
N THR A 174 24.43 -29.23 -5.07
CA THR A 174 22.96 -29.32 -5.08
C THR A 174 22.42 -29.76 -3.73
N LYS A 175 21.38 -29.06 -3.24
CA LYS A 175 20.62 -29.41 -2.05
C LYS A 175 19.13 -29.26 -2.32
N SER A 176 18.36 -30.30 -2.00
CA SER A 176 16.91 -30.27 -2.07
C SER A 176 16.31 -30.27 -0.68
N TYR A 177 15.24 -29.51 -0.48
CA TYR A 177 14.52 -29.45 0.80
C TYR A 177 13.09 -28.96 0.61
N LEU A 178 12.25 -29.14 1.63
CA LEU A 178 10.91 -28.57 1.67
C LEU A 178 10.95 -27.23 2.41
N ILE A 179 10.40 -26.18 1.80
CA ILE A 179 10.24 -24.88 2.45
C ILE A 179 9.13 -24.94 3.50
N ASP A 180 9.24 -24.16 4.57
CA ASP A 180 8.20 -24.19 5.60
C ASP A 180 6.87 -23.61 5.08
N VAL A 181 5.78 -24.08 5.67
CA VAL A 181 4.41 -23.77 5.22
C VAL A 181 4.12 -22.27 5.30
N GLN A 182 4.65 -21.56 6.30
CA GLN A 182 4.40 -20.11 6.47
C GLN A 182 5.11 -19.32 5.38
N THR A 183 6.38 -19.64 5.11
CA THR A 183 7.17 -19.04 4.04
C THR A 183 6.55 -19.31 2.67
N LYS A 184 6.09 -20.54 2.42
CA LYS A 184 5.34 -20.90 1.21
C LYS A 184 4.08 -20.03 1.04
N HIS A 185 3.24 -19.92 2.07
CA HIS A 185 2.03 -19.11 2.02
C HIS A 185 2.32 -17.63 1.79
N ARG A 186 3.40 -17.12 2.38
CA ARG A 186 3.86 -15.74 2.15
C ARG A 186 4.22 -15.52 0.69
N ILE A 187 4.99 -16.43 0.08
CA ILE A 187 5.37 -16.35 -1.34
C ILE A 187 4.14 -16.40 -2.25
N ASP A 188 3.23 -17.34 -2.02
CA ASP A 188 1.97 -17.45 -2.78
C ASP A 188 1.10 -16.18 -2.66
N SER A 189 0.96 -15.65 -1.45
CA SER A 189 0.27 -14.37 -1.24
C SER A 189 0.93 -13.24 -2.03
N LEU A 190 2.25 -13.07 -1.91
CA LEU A 190 2.98 -12.03 -2.64
C LEU A 190 2.87 -12.21 -4.16
N PHE A 191 2.86 -13.44 -4.67
CA PHE A 191 2.67 -13.71 -6.08
C PHE A 191 1.28 -13.27 -6.57
N LYS A 192 0.22 -13.50 -5.78
CA LYS A 192 -1.13 -13.00 -6.10
C LYS A 192 -1.21 -11.47 -6.13
N TRP A 193 -0.35 -10.79 -5.39
CA TRP A 193 -0.19 -9.32 -5.37
C TRP A 193 0.86 -8.81 -6.35
N SER A 194 1.46 -9.67 -7.17
CA SER A 194 2.60 -9.29 -8.01
C SER A 194 2.20 -8.50 -9.26
N ASN A 195 0.93 -8.60 -9.67
CA ASN A 195 0.47 -8.10 -10.98
C ASN A 195 1.42 -8.52 -12.12
N ILE A 196 1.86 -9.79 -12.09
CA ILE A 196 2.97 -10.31 -12.92
C ILE A 196 2.80 -10.03 -14.42
N ASN A 197 1.57 -10.00 -14.91
CA ASN A 197 1.26 -9.77 -16.33
C ASN A 197 1.62 -8.36 -16.81
N ASN A 198 1.70 -7.40 -15.89
CA ASN A 198 1.97 -5.99 -16.16
C ASN A 198 3.44 -5.61 -15.90
N ILE A 199 4.31 -6.58 -15.65
CA ILE A 199 5.76 -6.36 -15.54
C ILE A 199 6.37 -6.49 -16.94
N ASP A 200 7.14 -5.48 -17.36
CA ASP A 200 7.87 -5.51 -18.63
C ASP A 200 9.03 -6.51 -18.52
N THR A 201 8.98 -7.56 -19.34
CA THR A 201 10.01 -8.61 -19.36
C THR A 201 11.12 -8.34 -20.39
N THR A 202 10.96 -7.29 -21.21
CA THR A 202 11.94 -6.92 -22.23
C THR A 202 13.07 -6.06 -21.64
N ASP A 203 12.76 -5.30 -20.59
CA ASP A 203 13.70 -4.42 -19.90
C ASP A 203 14.68 -5.17 -18.98
N TYR A 204 15.78 -4.51 -18.64
CA TYR A 204 16.72 -4.91 -17.60
C TYR A 204 16.65 -3.93 -16.43
N TYR A 205 16.11 -4.40 -15.31
CA TYR A 205 15.93 -3.60 -14.10
C TYR A 205 17.21 -3.56 -13.25
N GLY A 206 18.24 -2.84 -13.71
CA GLY A 206 19.56 -2.86 -13.07
C GLY A 206 20.13 -1.49 -12.72
N SER A 207 21.11 -1.53 -11.83
CA SER A 207 22.06 -0.47 -11.53
C SER A 207 23.48 -1.03 -11.68
N ASP A 208 24.47 -0.16 -11.87
CA ASP A 208 25.86 -0.56 -11.87
C ASP A 208 26.27 -1.16 -10.51
N ASP A 209 27.22 -2.10 -10.54
CA ASP A 209 27.85 -2.79 -9.38
C ASP A 209 26.95 -3.60 -8.44
N ASP A 210 25.64 -3.63 -8.65
CA ASP A 210 24.70 -4.36 -7.80
C ASP A 210 24.57 -5.84 -8.20
N TRP A 211 24.09 -6.66 -7.26
CA TRP A 211 24.02 -8.10 -7.39
C TRP A 211 23.00 -8.51 -8.46
N SER A 212 23.48 -9.09 -9.56
CA SER A 212 22.64 -9.51 -10.67
C SER A 212 21.71 -10.65 -10.27
N LEU A 213 20.42 -10.51 -10.60
CA LEU A 213 19.39 -11.50 -10.36
C LEU A 213 18.54 -11.71 -11.61
N THR A 214 18.09 -12.94 -11.80
CA THR A 214 17.01 -13.29 -12.73
C THR A 214 15.97 -14.09 -11.97
N ILE A 215 14.72 -13.61 -11.98
CA ILE A 215 13.58 -14.37 -11.46
C ILE A 215 12.66 -14.79 -12.61
N THR A 216 12.29 -16.05 -12.64
CA THR A 216 11.38 -16.62 -13.64
C THR A 216 10.20 -17.26 -12.94
N PHE A 217 9.00 -16.93 -13.38
CA PHE A 217 7.75 -17.54 -12.94
C PHE A 217 7.19 -18.39 -14.07
N GLN A 218 6.84 -19.64 -13.75
CA GLN A 218 5.92 -20.45 -14.55
C GLN A 218 4.57 -20.44 -13.83
N TYR A 219 3.49 -20.06 -14.51
CA TYR A 219 2.16 -19.90 -13.90
C TYR A 219 1.04 -20.07 -14.94
N GLY A 220 -0.21 -20.19 -14.48
CA GLY A 220 -1.37 -20.34 -15.37
C GLY A 220 -1.26 -21.56 -16.29
N ASP A 221 -1.58 -21.39 -17.57
CA ASP A 221 -1.45 -22.42 -18.61
C ASP A 221 0.00 -22.51 -19.14
N ASN A 222 0.97 -22.70 -18.23
CA ASN A 222 2.42 -22.71 -18.51
C ASN A 222 2.99 -21.41 -19.10
N GLU A 223 2.38 -20.27 -18.77
CA GLU A 223 2.99 -18.97 -19.06
C GLU A 223 4.34 -18.84 -18.36
N LEU A 224 5.32 -18.28 -19.06
CA LEU A 224 6.65 -18.04 -18.53
C LEU A 224 6.96 -16.54 -18.55
N ARG A 225 7.25 -15.98 -17.37
CA ARG A 225 7.69 -14.58 -17.22
C ARG A 225 9.08 -14.57 -16.62
N ARG A 226 10.06 -14.13 -17.39
CA ARG A 226 11.46 -13.97 -16.98
C ARG A 226 11.76 -12.49 -16.80
N ILE A 227 12.18 -12.10 -15.61
CA ILE A 227 12.51 -10.73 -15.22
C ILE A 227 13.99 -10.71 -14.84
N ARG A 228 14.75 -9.78 -15.43
CA ARG A 228 16.20 -9.63 -15.22
C ARG A 228 16.49 -8.27 -14.62
N GLY A 229 17.46 -8.22 -13.72
CA GLY A 229 17.84 -6.97 -13.08
C GLY A 229 18.92 -7.17 -12.03
N THR A 230 19.03 -6.21 -11.12
CA THR A 230 19.87 -6.32 -9.92
C THR A 230 19.01 -6.28 -8.65
N HIS A 231 19.53 -6.75 -7.53
CA HIS A 231 18.79 -6.91 -6.27
C HIS A 231 18.06 -5.64 -5.81
N SER A 232 18.71 -4.47 -5.92
CA SER A 232 18.14 -3.17 -5.57
C SER A 232 17.23 -2.57 -6.63
N SER A 233 17.27 -3.04 -7.88
CA SER A 233 16.53 -2.43 -9.00
C SER A 233 15.33 -3.27 -9.46
N MET A 234 15.22 -4.53 -9.03
CA MET A 234 14.07 -5.41 -9.33
C MET A 234 12.70 -4.74 -9.04
N PRO A 235 11.66 -5.02 -9.87
CA PRO A 235 10.34 -4.43 -9.70
C PRO A 235 9.79 -4.59 -8.28
N HIS A 236 9.17 -3.52 -7.76
CA HIS A 236 8.79 -3.47 -6.35
C HIS A 236 7.90 -4.67 -5.93
N ARG A 237 6.98 -5.04 -6.81
CA ARG A 237 6.05 -6.14 -6.56
C ARG A 237 6.72 -7.51 -6.42
N LEU A 238 7.97 -7.68 -6.86
CA LEU A 238 8.72 -8.94 -6.80
C LEU A 238 9.67 -9.04 -5.61
N LYS A 239 10.12 -7.92 -5.05
CA LYS A 239 11.18 -7.94 -4.02
C LYS A 239 10.78 -8.68 -2.75
N GLY A 240 9.50 -8.64 -2.38
CA GLY A 240 9.01 -9.43 -1.25
C GLY A 240 9.25 -10.94 -1.44
N ILE A 241 9.04 -11.44 -2.66
CA ILE A 241 9.27 -12.85 -3.01
C ILE A 241 10.76 -13.15 -2.96
N ILE A 242 11.58 -12.32 -3.63
CA ILE A 242 13.04 -12.46 -3.67
C ILE A 242 13.62 -12.47 -2.25
N ARG A 243 13.27 -11.48 -1.41
CA ARG A 243 13.73 -11.40 -0.03
C ARG A 243 13.33 -12.63 0.78
N THR A 244 12.08 -13.09 0.63
CA THR A 244 11.59 -14.28 1.36
C THR A 244 12.38 -15.54 0.97
N LEU A 245 12.70 -15.72 -0.32
CA LEU A 245 13.57 -16.82 -0.78
C LEU A 245 15.00 -16.70 -0.24
N LEU A 246 15.60 -15.51 -0.33
CA LEU A 246 16.96 -15.26 0.16
C LEU A 246 17.09 -15.45 1.68
N ASP A 247 16.10 -15.02 2.45
CA ASP A 247 16.09 -15.18 3.91
C ASP A 247 16.00 -16.66 4.31
N ASP A 248 15.24 -17.48 3.56
CA ASP A 248 15.21 -18.93 3.77
C ASP A 248 16.57 -19.59 3.46
N LEU A 249 17.24 -19.17 2.38
CA LEU A 249 18.59 -19.64 2.05
C LEU A 249 19.61 -19.28 3.14
N ARG A 250 19.59 -18.04 3.64
CA ARG A 250 20.47 -17.57 4.73
C ARG A 250 20.25 -18.35 6.01
N LYS A 251 18.98 -18.57 6.40
CA LYS A 251 18.59 -19.36 7.57
C LYS A 251 19.12 -20.80 7.51
N LYS A 252 19.25 -21.34 6.30
CA LYS A 252 19.77 -22.70 6.04
C LYS A 252 21.28 -22.74 5.81
N GLY A 253 21.98 -21.61 5.90
CA GLY A 253 23.42 -21.50 5.68
C GLY A 253 23.85 -21.80 4.24
N LEU A 254 22.98 -21.56 3.27
CA LEU A 254 23.27 -21.82 1.84
C LEU A 254 23.94 -20.64 1.16
N VAL A 255 23.60 -19.43 1.60
CA VAL A 255 24.19 -18.14 1.19
C VAL A 255 24.51 -17.29 2.40
#